data_AF-A0A965U477-F1
#
_entry.id   AF-A0A965U477-F1
#
_cell.length_a   1.000
_cell.length_b   1.000
_cell.length_c   1.000
_cell.angle_alpha   90.00
_cell.angle_beta   90.00
_cell.angle_gamma   90.00
#
_symmetry.space_group_name_H-M   'P 1'
#
loop_
_entity.id
_entity.type
_entity.pdbx_description
1 polymer ?
#
loop_
_entity_poly.entity_id
_entity_poly.type
_entity_poly.pdbx_seq_one_letter_code
_entity_poly.pdbx_strand_id
1 'polypeptide(L)'
;MSYIGREKIQLGQTGWILGDFPNLVSGALEVELYSCPQCGKLEFFQAERTEDEAQLPQKKCPRCGQSHDFDSPKCPFCKYNYYAT
;
A
#
# COMPACT_ATOMS: atom_id res chain seq x y z
N MET A 1 -6.21 12.45 10.18
CA MET A 1 -6.61 11.03 10.20
C MET A 1 -5.84 10.33 11.31
N SER A 2 -6.50 9.49 12.10
CA SER A 2 -5.87 8.67 13.15
C SER A 2 -6.10 7.19 12.83
N TYR A 3 -5.05 6.40 12.92
CA TYR A 3 -5.13 4.95 12.79
C TYR A 3 -5.95 4.37 13.95
N ILE A 4 -6.91 3.51 13.61
CA ILE A 4 -7.75 2.82 14.59
C ILE A 4 -7.25 1.40 14.82
N GLY A 5 -6.96 0.66 13.75
CA GLY A 5 -6.63 -0.75 13.84
C GLY A 5 -6.78 -1.50 12.52
N ARG A 6 -6.59 -2.81 12.59
CA ARG A 6 -6.87 -3.76 11.51
C ARG A 6 -8.11 -4.56 11.86
N GLU A 7 -9.03 -4.66 10.91
CA GLU A 7 -10.27 -5.41 11.07
C GLU A 7 -10.58 -6.23 9.82
N LYS A 8 -11.42 -7.25 9.99
CA LYS A 8 -11.89 -8.11 8.91
C LYS A 8 -13.31 -7.72 8.50
N ILE A 9 -13.46 -7.16 7.31
CA ILE A 9 -14.78 -6.87 6.73
C ILE A 9 -15.30 -8.14 6.07
N GLN A 10 -16.47 -8.61 6.53
CA GLN A 10 -17.17 -9.73 5.89
C GLN A 10 -17.66 -9.29 4.50
N LEU A 11 -17.33 -10.07 3.48
CA LEU A 11 -17.66 -9.74 2.08
C LEU A 11 -19.05 -10.21 1.66
N GLY A 12 -19.68 -11.08 2.47
CA GLY A 12 -21.04 -11.52 2.22
C GLY A 12 -22.07 -10.43 2.50
N GLN A 13 -23.27 -10.62 1.96
CA GLN A 13 -24.44 -9.83 2.33
C GLN A 13 -25.44 -10.75 3.02
N THR A 14 -26.01 -10.29 4.14
CA THR A 14 -27.07 -11.02 4.83
C THR A 14 -28.32 -11.04 3.95
N GLY A 15 -28.74 -12.22 3.53
CA GLY A 15 -29.92 -12.42 2.70
C GLY A 15 -31.18 -12.63 3.54
N TRP A 16 -32.35 -12.22 3.02
CA TRP A 16 -33.63 -12.42 3.72
C TRP A 16 -34.02 -13.91 3.87
N ILE A 17 -33.57 -14.78 2.96
CA ILE A 17 -33.95 -16.20 2.89
C ILE A 17 -32.95 -17.11 3.62
N LEU A 18 -31.65 -16.81 3.52
CA LEU A 18 -30.58 -17.67 4.07
C LEU A 18 -29.82 -17.00 5.23
N GLY A 19 -30.23 -15.81 5.65
CA GLY A 19 -29.56 -15.05 6.72
C GLY A 19 -28.10 -14.79 6.39
N ASP A 20 -27.22 -15.11 7.33
CA ASP A 20 -25.77 -14.90 7.25
C ASP A 20 -25.01 -16.04 6.57
N PHE A 21 -25.70 -17.07 6.04
CA PHE A 21 -25.03 -18.16 5.33
C PHE A 21 -24.11 -17.69 4.18
N PRO A 22 -24.44 -16.63 3.40
CA PRO A 22 -23.53 -16.05 2.43
C PRO A 22 -22.25 -15.47 3.05
N ASN A 23 -22.32 -14.91 4.27
CA ASN A 23 -21.15 -14.36 4.99
C ASN A 23 -20.11 -15.45 5.30
N LEU A 24 -20.55 -16.68 5.59
CA LEU A 24 -19.66 -17.80 5.89
C LEU A 24 -18.88 -18.30 4.67
N VAL A 25 -19.39 -18.09 3.46
CA VAL A 25 -18.80 -18.61 2.21
C VAL A 25 -17.98 -17.55 1.47
N SER A 26 -18.33 -16.26 1.62
CA SER A 26 -17.70 -15.15 0.90
C SER A 26 -16.33 -14.72 1.45
N GLY A 27 -15.93 -15.22 2.62
CA GLY A 27 -14.66 -14.84 3.25
C GLY A 27 -14.67 -13.41 3.80
N ALA A 28 -13.50 -12.95 4.25
CA ALA A 28 -13.34 -11.63 4.85
C ALA A 28 -12.09 -10.91 4.31
N LEU A 29 -12.22 -9.61 4.08
CA LEU A 29 -11.14 -8.72 3.65
C LEU A 29 -10.51 -8.05 4.87
N GLU A 30 -9.21 -8.27 5.08
CA GLU A 30 -8.46 -7.58 6.13
C GLU A 30 -8.09 -6.16 5.66
N VAL A 31 -8.50 -5.17 6.45
CA VAL A 31 -8.31 -3.76 6.14
C VAL A 31 -7.73 -2.99 7.33
N GLU A 32 -6.95 -1.97 7.03
CA GLU A 32 -6.54 -0.94 7.99
C GLU A 32 -7.56 0.19 8.02
N LEU A 33 -7.98 0.59 9.22
CA LEU A 33 -9.00 1.60 9.45
C LEU A 33 -8.37 2.90 9.93
N TYR A 34 -8.77 4.01 9.30
CA TYR A 34 -8.43 5.35 9.71
C TYR A 34 -9.68 6.18 9.94
N SER A 35 -9.71 6.98 11.00
CA SER A 35 -10.82 7.90 11.30
C SER A 35 -10.36 9.35 11.37
N CYS A 36 -11.19 10.27 10.89
CA CYS A 36 -11.04 11.69 11.14
C CYS A 36 -11.75 12.07 12.45
N PRO A 37 -11.03 12.51 13.50
CA PRO A 37 -11.66 12.85 14.78
C PRO A 37 -12.57 14.09 14.72
N GLN A 38 -12.47 14.91 13.66
CA GLN A 38 -13.26 16.14 13.54
C GLN A 38 -14.61 15.94 12.83
N CYS A 39 -14.67 15.05 11.83
CA CYS A 39 -15.88 14.85 11.01
C CYS A 39 -16.38 13.41 10.95
N GLY A 40 -15.67 12.45 11.56
CA GLY A 40 -16.07 11.04 11.57
C GLY A 40 -15.85 10.28 10.26
N LYS A 41 -15.19 10.89 9.25
CA LYS A 41 -14.84 10.19 8.00
C LYS A 41 -13.99 8.94 8.31
N LEU A 42 -14.42 7.80 7.76
CA LEU A 42 -13.66 6.55 7.80
C LEU A 42 -13.01 6.28 6.44
N GLU A 43 -11.76 5.82 6.47
CA GLU A 43 -11.03 5.34 5.30
C GLU A 43 -10.54 3.92 5.57
N PHE A 44 -10.68 3.05 4.57
CA PHE A 44 -10.31 1.64 4.61
C PHE A 44 -9.22 1.38 3.57
N PHE A 45 -8.14 0.75 3.98
CA PHE A 45 -7.03 0.37 3.10
C PHE A 45 -6.82 -1.13 3.19
N GLN A 46 -6.51 -1.80 2.08
CA GLN A 46 -6.18 -3.22 2.09
C GLN A 46 -4.94 -3.45 2.96
N ALA A 47 -5.03 -4.35 3.94
CA ALA A 47 -3.93 -4.62 4.88
C ALA A 47 -2.79 -5.39 4.19
N GLU A 48 -3.12 -6.19 3.19
CA GLU A 48 -2.17 -6.84 2.28
C GLU A 48 -1.74 -5.85 1.20
N ARG A 49 -0.95 -4.84 1.57
CA ARG A 49 -0.07 -4.22 0.59
C ARG A 49 1.04 -5.23 0.34
N THR A 50 1.02 -5.88 -0.82
CA THR A 50 2.21 -6.54 -1.33
C THR A 50 3.29 -5.47 -1.41
N GLU A 51 4.24 -5.47 -0.47
CA GLU A 51 5.39 -4.55 -0.46
C GLU A 51 6.23 -4.66 -1.76
N ASP A 52 5.92 -5.68 -2.57
CA ASP A 52 6.52 -5.98 -3.86
C ASP A 52 6.20 -4.96 -4.97
N GLU A 53 5.19 -4.09 -4.83
CA GLU A 53 4.84 -3.12 -5.89
C GLU A 53 5.41 -1.70 -5.68
N ALA A 54 6.10 -1.44 -4.57
CA ALA A 54 6.72 -0.13 -4.29
C ALA A 54 8.24 -0.09 -4.49
N GLN A 55 8.86 -1.16 -4.98
CA GLN A 55 10.29 -1.15 -5.32
C GLN A 55 10.48 -0.47 -6.67
N LEU A 56 10.72 0.85 -6.62
CA LEU A 56 11.11 1.63 -7.79
C LEU A 56 12.28 0.94 -8.51
N PRO A 57 12.25 0.85 -9.85
CA PRO A 57 13.34 0.29 -10.63
C PRO A 57 14.69 0.92 -10.25
N GLN A 58 15.69 0.09 -9.98
CA GLN A 58 17.04 0.53 -9.61
C GLN A 58 17.94 0.64 -10.85
N LYS A 59 18.87 1.61 -10.86
CA LYS A 59 19.95 1.73 -11.85
C LYS A 59 21.33 1.64 -11.19
N LYS A 60 22.30 1.05 -11.90
CA LYS A 60 23.70 1.03 -11.46
C LYS A 60 24.43 2.29 -11.93
N CYS A 61 25.04 3.03 -11.00
CA CYS A 61 25.81 4.23 -11.36
C CYS A 61 27.06 3.86 -12.19
N PRO A 62 27.29 4.47 -13.37
CA PRO A 62 28.46 4.16 -14.21
C PRO A 62 29.78 4.64 -13.60
N ARG A 63 29.76 5.60 -12.66
CA ARG A 63 30.96 6.12 -12.01
C ARG A 63 31.39 5.31 -10.79
N CYS A 64 30.46 4.98 -9.89
CA CYS A 64 30.80 4.32 -8.62
C CYS A 64 30.26 2.90 -8.48
N GLY A 65 29.46 2.41 -9.43
CA GLY A 65 28.95 1.04 -9.46
C GLY A 65 27.84 0.73 -8.46
N GLN A 66 27.40 1.69 -7.64
CA GLN A 66 26.32 1.47 -6.67
C GLN A 66 24.93 1.52 -7.31
N SER A 67 24.00 0.70 -6.81
CA SER A 67 22.59 0.69 -7.22
C SER A 67 21.77 1.68 -6.40
N HIS A 68 20.86 2.40 -7.06
CA HIS A 68 19.94 3.38 -6.46
C HIS A 68 18.74 3.63 -7.40
N ASP A 69 17.72 4.34 -6.93
CA ASP A 69 16.48 4.63 -7.67
C ASP A 69 16.74 5.25 -9.06
N PHE A 70 16.02 4.76 -10.08
CA PHE A 70 16.24 5.18 -11.47
C PHE A 70 15.94 6.67 -11.72
N ASP A 71 15.01 7.26 -10.99
CA ASP A 71 14.57 8.66 -11.14
C ASP A 71 15.52 9.68 -10.51
N SER A 72 16.50 9.24 -9.71
CA SER A 72 17.47 10.12 -9.08
C SER A 72 18.31 10.89 -10.13
N PRO A 73 18.26 12.24 -10.15
CA PRO A 73 18.95 13.06 -11.15
C PRO A 73 20.47 13.04 -10.99
N LYS A 74 20.94 12.75 -9.77
CA LYS A 74 22.35 12.55 -9.43
C LYS A 74 22.50 11.28 -8.61
N CYS A 75 23.64 10.60 -8.76
CA CYS A 75 23.95 9.46 -7.89
C CYS A 75 24.03 9.91 -6.41
N PRO A 76 23.29 9.30 -5.48
CA PRO A 76 23.29 9.70 -4.07
C PRO A 76 24.66 9.51 -3.42
N PHE A 77 25.44 8.53 -3.88
CA PHE A 77 26.75 8.18 -3.35
C PHE A 77 27.90 9.04 -3.91
N CYS A 78 28.01 9.20 -5.23
CA CYS A 78 29.14 9.87 -5.87
C CYS A 78 28.80 11.19 -6.58
N LYS A 79 27.54 11.63 -6.51
CA LYS A 79 27.00 12.85 -7.10
C LYS A 79 27.16 12.97 -8.63
N TYR A 80 27.44 11.85 -9.32
CA TYR A 80 27.44 11.78 -10.78
C TYR A 80 26.11 12.29 -11.35
N ASN A 81 26.17 13.26 -12.26
CA ASN A 81 25.01 13.88 -12.88
C ASN A 81 24.66 13.11 -14.17
N TYR A 82 23.46 12.53 -14.23
CA TYR A 82 23.01 11.75 -15.39
C TYR A 82 22.61 12.61 -16.59
N TYR A 83 22.47 13.94 -16.40
CA TYR A 83 22.05 14.89 -17.43
C TYR A 83 23.13 15.92 -17.80
N ALA A 84 24.35 15.76 -17.28
CA ALA A 84 25.47 16.59 -17.70
C ALA A 84 25.99 16.06 -19.05
N THR A 85 25.53 16.67 -20.14
CA THR A 85 26.17 16.61 -21.47
C THR A 85 27.55 17.25 -21.44
#